data_AF-A0A967ECB0-F1
#
_entry.id   AF-A0A967ECB0-F1
#
_cell.length_a   1.000
_cell.length_b   1.000
_cell.length_c   1.000
_cell.angle_alpha   90.00
_cell.angle_beta   90.00
_cell.angle_gamma   90.00
#
_symmetry.space_group_name_H-M   'P 1'
#
loop_
_entity.id
_entity.type
_entity.pdbx_description
1 polymer ?
#
loop_
_entity_poly.entity_id
_entity_poly.type
_entity_poly.pdbx_seq_one_letter_code
_entity_poly.pdbx_strand_id
1 'polypeptide(L)'
;MRIFEVGKTAAHAEVELLQRKAMRLGRQIALLVVAALMGFFSLITGHALLWAIFRYEFGFGPVLAPGAVFGTDIFVALVFLFFGRRSFILPSEIEAHLRRDRAINELKQTLTIFSVASAVTGPLSRFAGRKVWGVMSRRNRS
;
A
#
# COMPACT_ATOMS: atom_id res chain seq x y z
N MET A 1 -34.24 3.29 11.48
CA MET A 1 -33.74 4.02 10.29
C MET A 1 -32.43 4.76 10.57
N ARG A 2 -32.29 5.49 11.68
CA ARG A 2 -31.05 6.21 12.07
C ARG A 2 -29.76 5.39 12.12
N ILE A 3 -29.81 4.13 12.54
CA ILE A 3 -28.60 3.29 12.70
C ILE A 3 -27.96 2.96 11.34
N PHE A 4 -28.77 2.86 10.28
CA PHE A 4 -28.30 2.57 8.93
C PHE A 4 -27.66 3.81 8.27
N GLU A 5 -28.17 5.01 8.57
CA GLU A 5 -27.59 6.28 8.11
C GLU A 5 -26.26 6.61 8.81
N VAL A 6 -26.15 6.31 10.11
CA VAL A 6 -24.90 6.48 10.86
C VAL A 6 -23.82 5.50 10.36
N GLY A 7 -24.19 4.25 10.05
CA GLY A 7 -23.27 3.29 9.43
C GLY A 7 -22.81 3.71 8.02
N LYS A 8 -23.74 4.24 7.20
CA LYS A 8 -23.42 4.70 5.84
C LYS A 8 -22.52 5.94 5.84
N THR A 9 -22.72 6.87 6.77
CA THR A 9 -21.89 8.08 6.91
C THR A 9 -20.50 7.76 7.46
N ALA A 10 -20.39 6.84 8.42
CA ALA A 10 -19.09 6.36 8.91
C ALA A 10 -18.28 5.66 7.80
N ALA A 11 -18.91 4.77 7.03
CA ALA A 11 -18.26 4.10 5.90
C ALA A 11 -17.81 5.08 4.81
N HIS A 12 -18.61 6.11 4.52
CA HIS A 12 -18.22 7.15 3.56
C HIS A 12 -17.01 7.99 4.04
N ALA A 13 -16.97 8.33 5.34
CA ALA A 13 -15.85 9.07 5.91
C ALA A 13 -14.55 8.25 5.88
N GLU A 14 -14.62 6.93 6.09
CA GLU A 14 -13.47 6.03 5.95
C GLU A 14 -12.95 5.95 4.52
N VAL A 15 -13.86 5.83 3.54
CA VAL A 15 -13.49 5.83 2.10
C VAL A 15 -12.81 7.15 1.71
N GLU A 16 -13.33 8.28 2.19
CA GLU A 16 -12.75 9.60 1.90
C GLU A 16 -11.34 9.75 2.51
N LEU A 17 -11.15 9.29 3.75
CA LEU A 17 -9.83 9.26 4.38
C LEU A 17 -8.84 8.36 3.63
N LEU A 18 -9.29 7.20 3.14
CA LEU A 18 -8.48 6.29 2.33
C LEU A 18 -8.07 6.92 0.99
N GLN A 19 -9.00 7.62 0.32
CA GLN A 19 -8.70 8.35 -0.91
C GLN A 19 -7.66 9.45 -0.70
N ARG A 20 -7.82 10.27 0.34
CA ARG A 20 -6.85 11.34 0.66
C ARG A 20 -5.46 10.78 0.96
N LYS A 21 -5.37 9.66 1.67
CA LYS A 21 -4.09 8.95 1.91
C LYS A 21 -3.49 8.40 0.62
N ALA A 22 -4.31 7.78 -0.24
CA ALA A 22 -3.86 7.26 -1.53
C ALA A 22 -3.30 8.36 -2.43
N MET A 23 -3.95 9.52 -2.48
CA MET A 23 -3.53 10.66 -3.29
C MET A 23 -2.19 11.25 -2.81
N ARG A 24 -1.98 11.35 -1.48
CA ARG A 24 -0.69 11.78 -0.91
C ARG A 24 0.45 10.83 -1.25
N LEU A 25 0.22 9.53 -1.11
CA LEU A 25 1.20 8.49 -1.45
C LEU A 25 1.49 8.46 -2.95
N GLY A 26 0.46 8.58 -3.79
CA GLY A 26 0.61 8.66 -5.24
C GLY A 26 1.51 9.83 -5.65
N ARG A 27 1.30 11.02 -5.06
CA ARG A 27 2.18 12.18 -5.28
C ARG A 27 3.61 11.92 -4.82
N GLN A 28 3.80 11.31 -3.65
CA GLN A 28 5.14 10.99 -3.13
C GLN A 28 5.87 10.00 -4.03
N ILE A 29 5.19 8.95 -4.50
CA ILE A 29 5.76 7.97 -5.44
C ILE A 29 6.14 8.66 -6.76
N ALA A 30 5.26 9.49 -7.32
CA ALA A 30 5.55 10.23 -8.55
C ALA A 30 6.81 11.11 -8.40
N LEU A 31 6.95 11.83 -7.29
CA LEU A 31 8.13 12.64 -7.00
C LEU A 31 9.39 11.79 -6.81
N LEU A 32 9.29 10.63 -6.14
CA LEU A 32 10.42 9.70 -5.98
C LEU A 32 10.87 9.11 -7.31
N VAL A 33 9.93 8.79 -8.22
CA VAL A 33 10.25 8.32 -9.57
C VAL A 33 10.99 9.39 -10.36
N VAL A 34 10.51 10.64 -10.34
CA VAL A 34 11.21 11.76 -10.99
C VAL A 34 12.60 11.97 -10.39
N ALA A 35 12.71 11.93 -9.05
CA ALA A 35 14.00 12.05 -8.37
C ALA A 35 14.95 10.90 -8.73
N ALA A 36 14.46 9.67 -8.88
CA ALA A 36 15.26 8.54 -9.30
C ALA A 36 15.77 8.69 -10.74
N LEU A 37 14.92 9.16 -11.66
CA LEU A 37 15.33 9.44 -13.04
C LEU A 37 16.38 10.55 -13.11
N MET A 38 16.14 11.68 -12.43
CA MET A 38 17.10 12.78 -12.38
C MET A 38 18.41 12.37 -11.68
N GLY A 39 18.33 11.57 -10.62
CA GLY A 39 19.49 11.01 -9.95
C GLY A 39 20.31 10.12 -10.88
N PHE A 40 19.66 9.28 -11.69
CA PHE A 40 20.33 8.45 -12.69
C PHE A 40 21.07 9.29 -13.75
N PHE A 41 20.41 10.32 -14.30
CA PHE A 41 21.08 11.25 -15.22
C PHE A 41 22.24 11.99 -14.53
N SER A 42 22.06 12.41 -13.28
CA SER A 42 23.11 13.06 -12.50
C SER A 42 24.31 12.15 -12.22
N LEU A 43 24.11 10.84 -12.08
CA LEU A 43 25.21 9.89 -11.95
C LEU A 43 26.01 9.77 -13.24
N ILE A 44 25.34 9.70 -14.39
CA ILE A 44 26.01 9.65 -15.71
C ILE A 44 26.80 10.93 -15.96
N THR A 45 26.18 12.10 -15.77
CA THR A 45 26.86 13.39 -16.00
C THR A 45 27.94 13.64 -14.95
N GLY A 46 27.70 13.27 -13.69
CA GLY A 46 28.68 13.34 -12.61
C GLY A 46 29.90 12.46 -12.88
N HIS A 47 29.70 11.23 -13.40
CA HIS A 47 30.78 10.33 -13.78
C HIS A 47 31.65 10.91 -14.90
N ALA A 48 31.02 11.44 -15.96
CA ALA A 48 31.73 12.10 -17.06
C ALA A 48 32.50 13.34 -16.59
N LEU A 49 31.91 14.12 -15.68
CA LEU A 49 32.56 15.28 -15.06
C LEU A 49 33.75 14.86 -14.20
N LEU A 50 33.62 13.81 -13.40
CA LEU A 50 34.70 13.27 -12.57
C LEU A 50 35.89 12.82 -13.44
N TRP A 51 35.59 12.14 -14.54
CA TRP A 51 36.61 11.76 -15.52
C TRP A 51 37.32 12.98 -16.10
N ALA A 52 36.57 14.01 -16.50
CA ALA A 52 37.13 15.25 -17.01
C ALA A 52 38.01 15.96 -15.97
N ILE A 53 37.57 16.06 -14.71
CA ILE A 53 38.34 16.66 -13.62
C ILE A 53 39.66 15.89 -13.41
N PHE A 54 39.62 14.57 -13.29
CA PHE A 54 40.85 13.80 -13.12
C PHE A 54 41.78 13.91 -14.33
N ARG A 55 41.23 13.96 -15.54
CA ARG A 55 42.03 14.05 -16.76
C ARG A 55 42.66 15.43 -16.96
N TYR A 56 41.90 16.51 -16.76
CA TYR A 56 42.28 17.87 -17.14
C TYR A 56 42.83 18.70 -15.97
N GLU A 57 42.27 18.58 -14.77
CA GLU A 57 42.71 19.35 -13.60
C GLU A 57 43.87 18.65 -12.86
N PHE A 58 43.74 17.34 -12.63
CA PHE A 58 44.78 16.55 -11.95
C PHE A 58 45.85 16.01 -12.91
N GLY A 59 45.67 16.20 -14.22
CA GLY A 59 46.63 15.76 -15.24
C GLY A 59 46.81 14.24 -15.31
N PHE A 60 45.87 13.45 -14.78
CA PHE A 60 46.01 11.99 -14.77
C PHE A 60 46.08 11.45 -16.19
N GLY A 61 46.96 10.47 -16.39
CA GLY A 61 47.11 9.78 -17.67
C GLY A 61 45.87 8.97 -18.05
N PRO A 62 45.83 8.43 -19.28
CA PRO A 62 44.66 7.73 -19.84
C PRO A 62 44.26 6.47 -19.04
N VAL A 63 45.13 5.94 -18.19
CA VAL A 63 44.87 4.78 -17.34
C VAL A 63 44.44 5.20 -15.92
N LEU A 64 45.09 6.20 -15.34
CA LEU A 64 44.84 6.64 -13.97
C LEU A 64 43.52 7.41 -13.82
N ALA A 65 43.15 8.22 -14.81
CA ALA A 65 41.89 8.96 -14.79
C ALA A 65 40.67 8.03 -14.69
N PRO A 66 40.45 7.05 -15.62
CA PRO A 66 39.32 6.13 -15.49
C PRO A 66 39.43 5.21 -14.27
N GLY A 67 40.65 4.82 -13.86
CA GLY A 67 40.87 4.04 -12.64
C GLY A 67 40.40 4.77 -11.37
N ALA A 68 40.65 6.08 -11.27
CA ALA A 68 40.21 6.90 -10.15
C ALA A 68 38.69 7.10 -10.13
N VAL A 69 38.05 7.28 -11.30
CA VAL A 69 36.59 7.34 -11.40
C VAL A 69 35.97 6.01 -10.99
N PHE A 70 36.49 4.89 -11.50
CA PHE A 70 36.00 3.55 -11.16
C PHE A 70 36.12 3.26 -9.66
N GLY A 71 37.22 3.66 -9.02
CA GLY A 71 37.37 3.57 -7.57
C GLY A 71 36.34 4.41 -6.81
N THR A 72 36.05 5.61 -7.30
CA THR A 72 35.00 6.47 -6.73
C THR A 72 33.62 5.86 -6.88
N ASP A 73 33.31 5.27 -8.04
CA ASP A 73 32.03 4.61 -8.29
C ASP A 73 31.82 3.41 -7.37
N ILE A 74 32.85 2.57 -7.17
CA ILE A 74 32.80 1.46 -6.22
C ILE A 74 32.51 1.98 -4.81
N PHE A 75 33.19 3.04 -4.38
CA PHE A 75 32.98 3.62 -3.06
C PHE A 75 31.53 4.11 -2.90
N VAL A 76 31.03 4.87 -3.88
CA VAL A 76 29.64 5.36 -3.88
C VAL A 76 28.64 4.20 -3.90
N ALA A 77 28.86 3.18 -4.73
CA ALA A 77 28.01 1.99 -4.79
C ALA A 77 27.96 1.24 -3.45
N LEU A 78 29.10 1.08 -2.77
CA LEU A 78 29.15 0.48 -1.43
C LEU A 78 28.41 1.31 -0.38
N VAL A 79 28.52 2.64 -0.44
CA VAL A 79 27.78 3.55 0.44
C VAL A 79 26.28 3.42 0.21
N PHE A 80 25.81 3.47 -1.04
CA PHE A 80 24.39 3.27 -1.37
C PHE A 80 23.90 1.87 -1.01
N LEU A 81 24.73 0.83 -1.20
CA LEU A 81 24.39 -0.53 -0.77
C LEU A 81 24.27 -0.62 0.75
N PHE A 82 25.16 0.04 1.51
CA PHE A 82 25.10 0.07 2.97
C PHE A 82 23.84 0.80 3.46
N PHE A 83 23.54 1.97 2.91
CA PHE A 83 22.33 2.72 3.25
C PHE A 83 21.04 2.01 2.78
N GLY A 84 21.08 1.32 1.64
CA GLY A 84 19.95 0.56 1.10
C GLY A 84 19.70 -0.77 1.81
N ARG A 85 20.76 -1.44 2.30
CA ARG A 85 20.65 -2.65 3.14
C ARG A 85 20.15 -2.35 4.54
N ARG A 86 20.29 -1.12 5.03
CA ARG A 86 19.45 -0.65 6.13
C ARG A 86 18.04 -0.54 5.57
N SER A 87 17.32 -1.66 5.60
CA SER A 87 15.89 -1.74 5.35
C SER A 87 15.18 -0.86 6.36
N PHE A 88 15.06 0.44 6.05
CA PHE A 88 14.02 1.25 6.61
C PHE A 88 12.73 0.64 6.07
N ILE A 89 12.05 -0.18 6.88
CA ILE A 89 10.74 -0.68 6.52
C ILE A 89 9.92 0.56 6.17
N LEU A 90 9.60 0.72 4.88
CA LEU A 90 8.93 1.93 4.46
C LEU A 90 7.56 1.95 5.14
N PRO A 91 7.12 3.11 5.66
CA PRO A 91 5.77 3.24 6.22
C PRO A 91 4.68 2.74 5.27
N SER A 92 4.91 2.80 3.95
CA SER A 92 4.03 2.27 2.91
C SER A 92 3.95 0.75 2.88
N GLU A 93 5.04 0.06 3.17
CA GLU A 93 5.09 -1.41 3.26
C GLU A 93 4.41 -1.87 4.55
N ILE A 94 4.67 -1.17 5.66
CA ILE A 94 3.94 -1.34 6.92
C ILE A 94 2.44 -1.10 6.71
N GLU A 95 2.04 -0.03 6.03
CA GLU A 95 0.62 0.27 5.75
C GLU A 95 -0.01 -0.72 4.77
N ALA A 96 0.74 -1.28 3.81
CA ALA A 96 0.25 -2.34 2.93
C ALA A 96 -0.03 -3.62 3.73
N HIS A 97 0.88 -4.01 4.62
CA HIS A 97 0.68 -5.12 5.56
C HIS A 97 -0.47 -4.84 6.53
N LEU A 98 -0.53 -3.64 7.11
CA LEU A 98 -1.60 -3.22 8.03
C LEU A 98 -2.97 -3.21 7.35
N ARG A 99 -3.05 -2.77 6.08
CA ARG A 99 -4.30 -2.80 5.30
C ARG A 99 -4.74 -4.22 5.02
N ARG A 100 -3.82 -5.10 4.62
CA ARG A 100 -4.13 -6.52 4.38
C ARG A 100 -4.66 -7.16 5.65
N ASP A 101 -3.96 -6.95 6.77
CA ASP A 101 -4.30 -7.58 8.04
C ASP A 101 -5.60 -7.01 8.63
N ARG A 102 -5.85 -5.70 8.49
CA ARG A 102 -7.14 -5.08 8.85
C ARG A 102 -8.29 -5.57 7.98
N ALA A 103 -8.12 -5.64 6.66
CA ALA A 103 -9.15 -6.13 5.76
C ALA A 103 -9.54 -7.59 6.08
N ILE A 104 -8.56 -8.43 6.44
CA ILE A 104 -8.81 -9.81 6.89
C ILE A 104 -9.56 -9.83 8.22
N ASN A 105 -9.19 -8.96 9.16
CA ASN A 105 -9.85 -8.90 10.47
C ASN A 105 -11.29 -8.37 10.37
N GLU A 106 -11.53 -7.34 9.56
CA GLU A 106 -12.86 -6.80 9.25
C GLU A 106 -13.73 -7.85 8.54
N LEU A 107 -13.15 -8.63 7.62
CA LEU A 107 -13.83 -9.76 6.99
C LEU A 107 -14.30 -10.77 8.03
N LYS A 108 -13.43 -11.17 8.95
CA LYS A 108 -13.77 -12.08 10.05
C LYS A 108 -14.86 -11.49 10.94
N GLN A 109 -14.73 -10.21 11.31
CA GLN A 109 -15.69 -9.54 12.20
C GLN A 109 -17.07 -9.42 11.54
N THR A 110 -17.11 -9.09 10.25
CA THR A 110 -18.34 -9.06 9.44
C THR A 110 -18.95 -10.45 9.33
N LEU A 111 -18.15 -11.49 9.10
CA LEU A 111 -18.62 -12.87 9.05
C LEU A 111 -19.19 -13.34 10.39
N THR A 112 -18.59 -12.91 11.50
CA THR A 112 -19.02 -13.25 12.87
C THR A 112 -20.32 -12.53 13.23
N ILE A 113 -20.45 -11.26 12.85
CA ILE A 113 -21.68 -10.50 13.05
C ILE A 113 -22.79 -11.07 12.17
N PHE A 114 -22.48 -11.46 10.93
CA PHE A 114 -23.44 -12.09 10.02
C PHE A 114 -23.85 -13.48 10.51
N SER A 115 -22.92 -14.29 11.04
CA SER A 115 -23.22 -15.60 11.61
C SER A 115 -24.05 -15.50 12.89
N VAL A 116 -23.76 -14.54 13.76
CA VAL A 116 -24.59 -14.27 14.96
C VAL A 116 -25.97 -13.72 14.55
N ALA A 117 -26.03 -12.78 13.62
CA ALA A 117 -27.30 -12.24 13.12
C ALA A 117 -28.16 -13.31 12.46
N SER A 118 -27.57 -14.18 11.64
CA SER A 118 -28.26 -15.33 11.01
C SER A 118 -28.61 -16.44 11.99
N ALA A 119 -27.81 -16.67 13.04
CA ALA A 119 -28.13 -17.60 14.11
C ALA A 119 -29.27 -17.10 15.02
N VAL A 120 -29.40 -15.78 15.20
CA VAL A 120 -30.49 -15.16 15.96
C VAL A 120 -31.77 -15.06 15.12
N THR A 121 -31.65 -14.74 13.83
CA THR A 121 -32.80 -14.68 12.90
C THR A 121 -33.22 -16.03 12.32
N GLY A 122 -32.36 -17.05 12.37
CA GLY A 122 -32.62 -18.40 11.86
C GLY A 122 -33.76 -19.15 12.59
N PRO A 123 -33.80 -19.17 13.93
CA PRO A 123 -34.91 -19.72 14.70
C PRO A 123 -36.20 -18.92 14.51
N LEU A 124 -36.10 -17.58 14.46
CA LEU A 124 -37.24 -16.67 14.25
C LEU A 124 -37.86 -16.85 12.85
N SER A 125 -37.04 -17.00 11.81
CA SER A 125 -37.50 -17.22 10.42
C SER A 125 -38.09 -18.62 10.22
N ARG A 126 -37.52 -19.67 10.85
CA ARG A 126 -38.10 -21.03 10.85
C ARG A 126 -39.47 -21.08 11.54
N PHE A 127 -39.64 -20.37 12.66
CA PHE A 127 -40.92 -20.32 13.36
C PHE A 127 -41.97 -19.50 12.61
N ALA A 128 -41.60 -18.34 12.06
CA ALA A 128 -42.49 -17.52 11.23
C ALA A 128 -42.91 -18.27 9.96
N GLY A 129 -41.98 -18.94 9.28
CA GLY A 129 -42.24 -19.72 8.07
C GLY A 129 -43.20 -20.90 8.30
N ARG A 130 -43.05 -21.66 9.40
CA ARG A 130 -44.01 -22.73 9.75
C ARG A 130 -45.40 -22.20 10.05
N LYS A 131 -45.50 -21.05 10.73
CA LYS A 131 -46.79 -20.47 11.09
C LYS A 131 -47.54 -19.94 9.86
N VAL A 132 -46.83 -19.29 8.94
CA VAL A 132 -47.38 -18.84 7.65
C VAL A 132 -47.77 -20.02 6.78
N TRP A 133 -46.91 -21.05 6.68
CA TRP A 133 -47.22 -22.27 5.93
C TRP A 133 -48.44 -23.02 6.46
N GLY A 134 -48.58 -23.13 7.79
CA GLY A 134 -49.75 -23.77 8.42
C GLY A 134 -51.05 -22.99 8.22
N VAL A 135 -51.00 -21.67 8.10
CA VAL A 135 -52.17 -20.84 7.76
C VAL A 135 -52.53 -20.98 6.27
N MET A 136 -51.52 -20.98 5.40
CA MET A 136 -51.71 -21.18 3.94
C MET A 136 -52.27 -22.56 3.62
N SER A 137 -51.75 -23.63 4.26
CA SER A 137 -52.19 -25.00 4.01
C SER A 137 -53.59 -25.30 4.54
N ARG A 138 -54.05 -24.57 5.57
CA ARG A 138 -55.44 -24.65 6.07
C ARG A 138 -56.43 -23.94 5.14
N ARG A 139 -56.00 -22.86 4.49
CA ARG A 139 -56.82 -22.11 3.52
C ARG A 139 -57.06 -22.89 2.22
N ASN A 140 -56.19 -23.84 1.86
CA ASN A 140 -56.30 -24.64 0.64
C ASN A 140 -57.06 -25.97 0.82
N ARG A 141 -57.70 -26.18 1.99
CA ARG A 141 -58.50 -27.39 2.31
C ARG A 141 -59.96 -27.07 2.68
N SER A 142 -60.44 -25.85 2.44
CA SER A 142 -61.87 -25.48 2.43
C SER A 142 -62.27 -25.09 1.01
#